data_AF-A0A0A2U1Q2-F1
#
_entry.id   AF-A0A0A2U1Q2-F1
#
_cell.length_a   1.000
_cell.length_b   1.000
_cell.length_c   1.000
_cell.angle_alpha   90.00
_cell.angle_beta   90.00
_cell.angle_gamma   90.00
#
_symmetry.space_group_name_H-M   'P 1'
#
loop_
_entity.id
_entity.type
_entity.pdbx_description
1 polymer ?
#
loop_
_entity_poly.entity_id
_entity_poly.type
_entity_poly.pdbx_seq_one_letter_code
_entity_poly.pdbx_strand_id
1 'polypeptide(L)' 'MTDKVRKQILAIRDTGLTNMFDVVAVQRIANDMGFCELVLYLEENRKEYAHFILTGEA' A
#
# COMPACT_ATOMS: atom_id res chain seq x y z
N MET A 1 5.50 -5.09 8.65
CA MET A 1 5.69 -4.17 7.49
C MET A 1 7.00 -3.39 7.63
N THR A 2 7.73 -3.09 6.55
CA THR A 2 8.94 -2.23 6.64
C THR A 2 8.60 -0.73 6.65
N ASP A 3 9.46 0.12 7.20
CA ASP A 3 9.24 1.57 7.23
C ASP A 3 9.14 2.19 5.82
N LYS A 4 9.82 1.60 4.83
CA LYS A 4 9.77 2.05 3.43
C LYS A 4 8.42 1.74 2.80
N VAL A 5 7.92 0.52 2.96
CA VAL A 5 6.58 0.11 2.50
C VAL A 5 5.51 0.97 3.19
N ARG A 6 5.64 1.22 4.49
CA ARG A 6 4.72 2.12 5.23
C ARG A 6 4.67 3.51 4.61
N LYS A 7 5.83 4.14 4.35
CA LYS A 7 5.90 5.47 3.73
C LYS A 7 5.28 5.49 2.33
N GLN A 8 5.47 4.44 1.54
CA GLN A 8 4.87 4.31 0.21
C GLN A 8 3.34 4.19 0.26
N ILE A 9 2.81 3.41 1.21
CA ILE A 9 1.35 3.30 1.44
C ILE A 9 0.77 4.66 1.82
N LEU A 10 1.42 5.38 2.72
CA LEU A 10 0.97 6.71 3.15
C LEU A 10 1.04 7.72 1.99
N ALA A 11 2.09 7.67 1.16
CA ALA A 11 2.19 8.50 -0.02
C ALA A 11 1.02 8.27 -0.99
N ILE A 12 0.64 7.01 -1.25
CA ILE A 12 -0.54 6.71 -2.08
C ILE A 12 -1.82 7.20 -1.41
N ARG A 13 -1.97 6.98 -0.11
CA ARG A 13 -3.15 7.44 0.65
C ARG A 13 -3.33 8.95 0.54
N ASP A 14 -2.24 9.71 0.64
CA ASP A 14 -2.25 11.16 0.58
C ASP A 14 -2.62 11.69 -0.82
N THR A 15 -2.47 10.88 -1.89
CA THR A 15 -2.96 11.25 -3.23
C THR A 15 -4.49 11.26 -3.33
N GLY A 16 -5.19 10.49 -2.50
CA GLY A 16 -6.65 10.35 -2.56
C GLY A 16 -7.19 9.73 -3.85
N LEU A 17 -6.34 9.13 -4.70
CA LEU A 17 -6.71 8.64 -6.03
C LEU A 17 -7.56 7.35 -6.01
N THR A 18 -7.47 6.57 -4.93
CA THR A 18 -8.22 5.31 -4.79
C THR A 18 -8.62 5.04 -3.35
N ASN A 19 -9.58 4.14 -3.18
CA ASN A 19 -9.87 3.54 -1.88
C ASN A 19 -8.72 2.60 -1.48
N MET A 20 -8.19 2.73 -0.26
CA MET A 20 -7.03 1.94 0.17
C MET A 20 -7.32 0.44 0.33
N PHE A 21 -8.59 0.00 0.32
CA PHE A 21 -8.94 -1.43 0.27
C PHE A 21 -9.04 -1.99 -1.16
N ASP A 22 -9.04 -1.13 -2.18
CA ASP A 22 -8.86 -1.57 -3.57
C ASP A 22 -7.37 -1.83 -3.83
N VAL A 23 -6.92 -3.00 -3.37
CA VAL A 23 -5.52 -3.43 -3.47
C VAL A 23 -5.02 -3.42 -4.93
N VAL A 24 -5.88 -3.76 -5.90
CA VAL A 24 -5.50 -3.79 -7.32
C VAL A 24 -5.24 -2.37 -7.82
N ALA A 25 -6.09 -1.40 -7.47
CA ALA A 25 -5.85 -0.01 -7.79
C ALA A 25 -4.61 0.55 -7.08
N VAL A 26 -4.41 0.22 -5.80
CA VAL A 26 -3.21 0.62 -5.04
C VAL A 26 -1.94 0.05 -5.67
N GLN A 27 -1.95 -1.21 -6.12
CA GLN A 27 -0.82 -1.82 -6.82
C GLN A 27 -0.51 -1.13 -8.15
N ARG A 28 -1.53 -0.74 -8.93
CA ARG A 28 -1.34 0.01 -10.17
C ARG A 28 -0.71 1.37 -9.91
N ILE A 29 -1.26 2.13 -8.96
CA ILE A 29 -0.71 3.44 -8.57
C ILE A 29 0.70 3.30 -8.02
N ALA A 30 0.96 2.28 -7.19
CA ALA A 30 2.29 1.98 -6.68
C ALA A 30 3.28 1.72 -7.81
N ASN A 31 2.88 0.94 -8.83
CA ASN A 31 3.69 0.68 -10.01
C ASN A 31 3.97 1.96 -10.81
N ASP A 32 2.96 2.80 -11.03
CA ASP A 32 3.09 4.07 -11.74
C ASP A 32 4.00 5.07 -11.00
N MET A 33 4.00 5.03 -9.66
CA MET A 33 4.87 5.83 -8.80
C MET A 33 6.28 5.22 -8.60
N GLY A 34 6.57 4.05 -9.18
CA GLY A 34 7.85 3.36 -9.05
C GLY A 34 8.08 2.69 -7.68
N PHE A 35 7.03 2.42 -6.92
CA PHE A 35 7.08 1.76 -5.62
C PHE A 35 7.11 0.23 -5.76
N CYS A 36 8.15 -0.30 -6.41
CA CYS A 36 8.28 -1.75 -6.69
C CYS A 36 8.20 -2.63 -5.44
N GLU A 37 8.74 -2.16 -4.30
CA GLU A 37 8.66 -2.87 -3.02
C GLU A 37 7.23 -3.00 -2.51
N LEU A 38 6.42 -1.94 -2.62
CA LEU A 38 5.02 -1.98 -2.25
C LEU A 38 4.22 -2.92 -3.16
N VAL A 39 4.49 -2.90 -4.47
CA VAL A 39 3.82 -3.80 -5.42
C VAL A 39 4.03 -5.27 -5.03
N LEU A 40 5.28 -5.67 -4.76
CA LEU A 40 5.62 -7.02 -4.32
C LEU A 40 5.03 -7.34 -2.94
N TYR A 41 5.12 -6.41 -2.00
CA TYR A 41 4.56 -6.57 -0.66
C TYR A 41 3.05 -6.84 -0.69
N LEU A 42 2.30 -6.16 -1.55
CA LEU A 42 0.86 -6.33 -1.70
C LEU A 42 0.46 -7.68 -2.31
N GLU A 43 1.36 -8.40 -2.98
CA GLU A 43 1.06 -9.77 -3.43
C GLU A 43 1.12 -10.77 -2.27
N GLU A 44 2.13 -10.64 -1.42
CA GLU A 44 2.40 -11.62 -0.36
C GLU A 44 1.67 -11.30 0.95
N ASN A 45 1.44 -10.02 1.27
CA ASN A 45 1.06 -9.56 2.61
C ASN A 45 -0.28 -8.79 2.65
N ARG A 46 -1.27 -9.19 1.84
CA ARG A 46 -2.58 -8.52 1.77
C ARG A 46 -3.30 -8.40 3.12
N LYS A 47 -3.19 -9.42 3.98
CA LYS A 47 -3.81 -9.42 5.32
C LYS A 47 -3.19 -8.37 6.23
N GLU A 48 -1.86 -8.32 6.27
CA GLU A 48 -1.11 -7.35 7.07
C GLU A 48 -1.33 -5.92 6.57
N TYR A 49 -1.36 -5.73 5.26
CA TYR A 49 -1.75 -4.47 4.64
C TYR A 49 -3.16 -4.02 5.07
N ALA A 50 -4.18 -4.89 4.94
CA ALA A 50 -5.54 -4.56 5.31
C ALA A 50 -5.68 -4.25 6.81
N HIS A 51 -4.94 -4.99 7.65
CA HIS A 51 -4.86 -4.70 9.09
C HIS A 51 -4.30 -3.30 9.33
N PHE A 52 -3.17 -2.96 8.70
CA PHE A 52 -2.57 -1.62 8.82
C PHE A 52 -3.51 -0.49 8.36
N ILE A 53 -4.27 -0.69 7.27
CA ILE A 53 -5.25 0.31 6.83
C ILE A 53 -6.39 0.49 7.86
N LEU A 54 -6.78 -0.57 8.56
CA LEU A 54 -7.85 -0.53 9.57
C LEU A 54 -7.39 0.03 10.92
N THR A 55 -6.21 -0.37 11.39
CA THR A 55 -5.75 -0.12 12.77
C THR A 55 -4.65 0.92 12.86
N GLY A 56 -3.92 1.16 11.76
CA GLY A 56 -2.67 1.92 11.77
C GLY A 56 -1.49 1.15 12.40
N GLU A 57 -1.71 -0.09 12.82
CA GLU A 57 -0.69 -0.96 13.43
C GLU A 57 -0.06 -1.86 12.36
N ALA A 58 1.26 -2.07 12.46
CA ALA A 58 2.13 -2.52 11.38
C ALA A 58 2.92 -3.79 11.71
#